data_AF-B1ZXB5-F1
#
_entry.id   AF-B1ZXB5-F1
#
_cell.length_a   1.000
_cell.length_b   1.000
_cell.length_c   1.000
_cell.angle_alpha   90.00
_cell.angle_beta   90.00
_cell.angle_gamma   90.00
#
_symmetry.space_group_name_H-M   'P 1'
#
loop_
_entity.id
_entity.type
_entity.pdbx_description
1 polymer ?
#
loop_
_entity_poly.entity_id
_entity_poly.type
_entity_poly.pdbx_seq_one_letter_code
_entity_poly.pdbx_strand_id
1 'polypeptide(L)'
;MTPKRRILATLNREPVDRTPVDLWHTPEVGAALRQHFGVADDLAAYRALGLDKIVWAFLDYDGGDTGRVGTLAGAGADDPAATRTMWGVPLRTIQAGAAQYAEFGAAPLLGYDTPGSLDDYPWWPQLDRVDYNSAVRYVLRAAQDFAVIGPWVSFFEIYCQLRGLEQAMMDLVESPEYVEATLDRIEAIQTEMMKRYFTRARGCLDLVFVSDDIAGQRSLLISPAMWRQHLEPRLKRWCDLIHAHGLKVFYHTDGAARPLIGPILDCGVDVLNPIQHACPGMDLAELKKEFGHRVIFHGAVDNQTVLPRGTADEVRAEVRECLRTLGAGREGFICCSCHNTQAGTPVENILAMVETVHACG
;
A
#
# COMPACT_ATOMS: atom_id res chain seq x y z
N MET A 1 -2.47 -14.13 -22.23
CA MET A 1 -3.45 -13.30 -21.47
C MET A 1 -2.97 -11.86 -21.44
N THR A 2 -3.88 -10.88 -21.30
CA THR A 2 -3.47 -9.46 -21.11
C THR A 2 -2.96 -9.23 -19.68
N PRO A 3 -2.12 -8.20 -19.44
CA PRO A 3 -1.66 -7.79 -18.10
C PRO A 3 -2.77 -7.75 -17.04
N LYS A 4 -3.79 -6.89 -17.23
CA LYS A 4 -4.95 -6.81 -16.33
C LYS A 4 -5.63 -8.17 -16.09
N ARG A 5 -5.90 -8.94 -17.16
CA ARG A 5 -6.59 -10.24 -17.01
C ARG A 5 -5.77 -11.22 -16.19
N ARG A 6 -4.43 -11.18 -16.25
CA ARG A 6 -3.55 -12.05 -15.47
C ARG A 6 -3.59 -11.70 -13.99
N ILE A 7 -3.58 -10.41 -13.65
CA ILE A 7 -3.79 -9.95 -12.27
C ILE A 7 -5.16 -10.39 -11.76
N LEU A 8 -6.24 -10.06 -12.48
CA LEU A 8 -7.60 -10.39 -12.04
C LEU A 8 -7.82 -11.90 -11.90
N ALA A 9 -7.32 -12.70 -12.84
CA ALA A 9 -7.36 -14.16 -12.74
C ALA A 9 -6.62 -14.65 -11.49
N THR A 10 -5.44 -14.11 -11.20
CA THR A 10 -4.69 -14.47 -9.97
C THR A 10 -5.46 -14.10 -8.71
N LEU A 11 -6.05 -12.90 -8.66
CA LEU A 11 -6.87 -12.43 -7.54
C LEU A 11 -8.10 -13.31 -7.30
N ASN A 12 -8.63 -13.92 -8.37
CA ASN A 12 -9.77 -14.83 -8.32
C ASN A 12 -9.36 -16.32 -8.26
N ARG A 13 -8.06 -16.62 -8.13
CA ARG A 13 -7.49 -17.99 -8.16
C ARG A 13 -7.89 -18.78 -9.42
N GLU A 14 -8.00 -18.10 -10.54
CA GLU A 14 -8.22 -18.69 -11.85
C GLU A 14 -6.88 -19.03 -12.52
N PRO A 15 -6.85 -20.01 -13.45
CA PRO A 15 -5.63 -20.35 -14.17
C PRO A 15 -5.03 -19.18 -14.95
N VAL A 16 -3.71 -19.02 -14.86
CA VAL A 16 -2.93 -18.01 -15.59
C VAL A 16 -1.91 -18.65 -16.53
N ASP A 17 -1.54 -17.94 -17.59
CA ASP A 17 -0.51 -18.38 -18.55
C ASP A 17 0.92 -18.29 -17.97
N ARG A 18 1.15 -17.39 -17.02
CA ARG A 18 2.35 -17.27 -16.17
C ARG A 18 2.00 -16.51 -14.89
N THR A 19 2.86 -16.60 -13.89
CA THR A 19 2.81 -15.79 -12.66
C THR A 19 2.86 -14.29 -13.03
N PRO A 20 1.98 -13.44 -12.47
CA PRO A 20 2.04 -12.00 -12.70
C PRO A 20 3.24 -11.34 -12.02
N VAL A 21 3.72 -10.25 -12.63
CA VAL A 21 4.80 -9.41 -12.10
C VAL A 21 4.36 -7.95 -11.98
N ASP A 22 4.56 -7.39 -10.80
CA ASP A 22 4.39 -5.97 -10.48
C ASP A 22 5.73 -5.35 -10.06
N LEU A 23 5.75 -4.03 -9.96
CA LEU A 23 6.87 -3.25 -9.45
C LEU A 23 6.32 -2.01 -8.73
N TRP A 24 6.78 -1.81 -7.50
CA TRP A 24 6.58 -0.56 -6.77
C TRP A 24 7.89 0.21 -6.76
N HIS A 25 7.85 1.51 -7.02
CA HIS A 25 9.07 2.28 -7.20
C HIS A 25 8.88 3.75 -6.84
N THR A 26 9.96 4.40 -6.44
CA THR A 26 9.97 5.85 -6.25
C THR A 26 9.98 6.60 -7.59
N PRO A 27 9.67 7.90 -7.62
CA PRO A 27 9.71 8.70 -8.85
C PRO A 27 11.07 8.68 -9.57
N GLU A 28 12.18 8.61 -8.84
CA GLU A 28 13.54 8.57 -9.40
C GLU A 28 13.79 7.27 -10.18
N VAL A 29 13.34 6.14 -9.65
CA VAL A 29 13.41 4.85 -10.35
C VAL A 29 12.50 4.86 -11.58
N GLY A 30 11.30 5.44 -11.47
CA GLY A 30 10.42 5.66 -12.61
C GLY A 30 11.10 6.49 -13.71
N ALA A 31 11.78 7.57 -13.35
CA ALA A 31 12.55 8.38 -14.28
C ALA A 31 13.68 7.59 -14.96
N ALA A 32 14.42 6.77 -14.22
CA ALA A 32 15.47 5.91 -14.77
C ALA A 32 14.90 4.88 -15.77
N LEU A 33 13.75 4.27 -15.47
CA LEU A 33 13.07 3.33 -16.38
C LEU A 33 12.57 4.04 -17.65
N ARG A 34 11.95 5.21 -17.51
CA ARG A 34 11.52 6.01 -18.67
C ARG A 34 12.69 6.40 -19.57
N GLN A 35 13.81 6.80 -18.97
CA GLN A 35 15.04 7.10 -19.71
C GLN A 35 15.59 5.86 -20.42
N HIS A 36 15.63 4.71 -19.73
CA HIS A 36 16.13 3.45 -20.29
C HIS A 36 15.34 3.01 -21.52
N PHE A 37 14.00 3.10 -21.47
CA PHE A 37 13.14 2.71 -22.58
C PHE A 37 12.86 3.82 -23.60
N GLY A 38 13.30 5.06 -23.35
CA GLY A 38 13.04 6.21 -24.23
C GLY A 38 11.56 6.59 -24.33
N VAL A 39 10.82 6.48 -23.23
CA VAL A 39 9.36 6.73 -23.19
C VAL A 39 9.00 7.93 -22.31
N ALA A 40 7.84 8.53 -22.57
CA ALA A 40 7.43 9.79 -21.94
C ALA A 40 6.72 9.64 -20.59
N ASP A 41 6.07 8.50 -20.32
CA ASP A 41 5.29 8.27 -19.10
C ASP A 41 5.45 6.86 -18.53
N ASP A 42 5.04 6.69 -17.27
CA ASP A 42 5.21 5.43 -16.54
C ASP A 42 4.38 4.29 -17.10
N LEU A 43 3.17 4.56 -17.62
CA LEU A 43 2.37 3.50 -18.24
C LEU A 43 3.06 2.94 -19.48
N ALA A 44 3.71 3.79 -20.27
CA ALA A 44 4.54 3.36 -21.39
C ALA A 44 5.77 2.57 -20.92
N ALA A 45 6.43 2.98 -19.83
CA ALA A 45 7.55 2.24 -19.25
C ALA A 45 7.12 0.85 -18.73
N TYR A 46 5.96 0.75 -18.08
CA TYR A 46 5.41 -0.52 -17.61
C TYR A 46 5.11 -1.47 -18.76
N ARG A 47 4.55 -0.96 -19.86
CA ARG A 47 4.33 -1.75 -21.08
C ARG A 47 5.65 -2.20 -21.71
N ALA A 48 6.65 -1.33 -21.79
CA ALA A 48 7.96 -1.65 -22.35
C ALA A 48 8.72 -2.70 -21.52
N LEU A 49 8.60 -2.61 -20.19
CA LEU A 49 9.15 -3.59 -19.25
C LEU A 49 8.37 -4.91 -19.23
N GLY A 50 7.13 -4.91 -19.73
CA GLY A 50 6.26 -6.09 -19.77
C GLY A 50 5.58 -6.39 -18.43
N LEU A 51 5.39 -5.39 -17.57
CA LEU A 51 4.72 -5.56 -16.28
C LEU A 51 3.24 -5.90 -16.43
N ASP A 52 2.73 -6.67 -15.47
CA ASP A 52 1.29 -6.89 -15.28
C ASP A 52 0.61 -5.75 -14.55
N LYS A 53 1.37 -5.13 -13.64
CA LYS A 53 1.13 -3.90 -12.86
C LYS A 53 -0.27 -3.75 -12.21
N ILE A 54 -0.26 -3.50 -10.90
CA ILE A 54 -1.37 -2.87 -10.21
C ILE A 54 -1.07 -1.37 -10.14
N VAL A 55 -1.84 -0.54 -10.87
CA VAL A 55 -1.62 0.90 -10.97
C VAL A 55 -2.38 1.63 -9.88
N TRP A 56 -1.72 2.59 -9.22
CA TRP A 56 -2.30 3.40 -8.17
C TRP A 56 -3.20 4.51 -8.70
N ALA A 57 -4.41 4.61 -8.17
CA ALA A 57 -5.30 5.73 -8.37
C ALA A 57 -5.49 6.50 -7.06
N PHE A 58 -4.64 7.50 -6.89
CA PHE A 58 -4.70 8.41 -5.76
C PHE A 58 -5.83 9.42 -5.93
N LEU A 59 -6.47 9.76 -4.82
CA LEU A 59 -7.38 10.89 -4.74
C LEU A 59 -6.54 12.11 -4.39
N ASP A 60 -6.75 13.25 -5.05
CA ASP A 60 -6.16 14.53 -4.65
C ASP A 60 -7.13 15.31 -3.72
N TYR A 61 -6.64 16.33 -3.02
CA TYR A 61 -7.43 17.13 -2.09
C TYR A 61 -7.13 18.61 -2.25
N ASP A 62 -8.18 19.39 -2.43
CA ASP A 62 -8.08 20.84 -2.57
C ASP A 62 -7.91 21.51 -1.19
N GLY A 63 -6.73 22.09 -0.97
CA GLY A 63 -6.44 22.87 0.23
C GLY A 63 -7.14 24.24 0.29
N GLY A 64 -7.69 24.73 -0.83
CA GLY A 64 -8.13 26.12 -0.95
C GLY A 64 -6.96 27.11 -0.79
N ASP A 65 -7.15 28.16 0.01
CA ASP A 65 -6.16 29.24 0.21
C ASP A 65 -4.86 28.80 0.90
N THR A 66 -4.80 27.58 1.46
CA THR A 66 -3.60 27.06 2.16
C THR A 66 -2.58 26.38 1.24
N GLY A 67 -2.79 26.43 -0.09
CA GLY A 67 -1.89 25.84 -1.09
C GLY A 67 -2.22 24.38 -1.43
N ARG A 68 -1.37 23.73 -2.24
CA ARG A 68 -1.54 22.31 -2.61
C ARG A 68 -1.35 21.41 -1.39
N VAL A 69 -2.34 20.59 -1.13
CA VAL A 69 -2.37 19.60 -0.05
C VAL A 69 -2.14 18.24 -0.69
N GLY A 70 -1.12 17.53 -0.21
CA GLY A 70 -0.88 16.15 -0.60
C GLY A 70 -1.90 15.30 0.13
N THR A 71 -2.57 14.39 -0.55
CA THR A 71 -3.49 13.48 0.14
C THR A 71 -2.76 12.45 0.96
N LEU A 72 -1.54 12.09 0.55
CA LEU A 72 -0.89 10.84 0.93
C LEU A 72 0.63 11.02 0.98
N ALA A 73 1.15 11.54 2.09
CA ALA A 73 2.58 11.38 2.36
C ALA A 73 2.83 9.97 2.89
N GLY A 74 3.86 9.30 2.37
CA GLY A 74 4.27 7.96 2.80
C GLY A 74 3.77 6.78 1.95
N ALA A 75 2.77 6.98 1.08
CA ALA A 75 2.28 5.94 0.15
C ALA A 75 2.90 5.99 -1.26
N GLY A 76 4.03 6.68 -1.42
CA GLY A 76 4.68 6.90 -2.72
C GLY A 76 3.99 7.93 -3.63
N ALA A 77 3.04 8.71 -3.09
CA ALA A 77 2.31 9.78 -3.76
C ALA A 77 2.68 11.17 -3.21
N ASP A 78 3.94 11.35 -2.83
CA ASP A 78 4.43 12.62 -2.32
C ASP A 78 4.37 13.66 -3.46
N ASP A 79 3.38 14.57 -3.43
CA ASP A 79 3.47 15.82 -4.19
C ASP A 79 4.58 16.65 -3.52
N PRO A 80 5.73 16.90 -4.19
CA PRO A 80 6.83 17.65 -3.59
C PRO A 80 6.44 19.09 -3.24
N ALA A 81 5.34 19.60 -3.82
CA ALA A 81 4.78 20.91 -3.51
C ALA A 81 3.78 20.88 -2.34
N ALA A 82 3.41 19.69 -1.84
CA ALA A 82 2.50 19.57 -0.70
C ALA A 82 3.18 20.01 0.59
N THR A 83 2.50 20.91 1.32
CA THR A 83 2.98 21.40 2.62
C THR A 83 2.24 20.78 3.80
N ARG A 84 1.20 20.00 3.53
CA ARG A 84 0.31 19.41 4.53
C ARG A 84 -0.46 18.21 3.95
N THR A 85 -0.87 17.28 4.80
CA THR A 85 -1.82 16.21 4.45
C THR A 85 -3.27 16.70 4.47
N MET A 86 -4.20 15.94 3.88
CA MET A 86 -5.64 16.22 4.00
C MET A 86 -6.15 16.21 5.45
N TRP A 87 -5.41 15.56 6.34
CA TRP A 87 -5.67 15.47 7.78
C TRP A 87 -5.03 16.59 8.59
N GLY A 88 -4.46 17.61 7.94
CA GLY A 88 -3.87 18.75 8.65
C GLY A 88 -2.45 18.54 9.15
N VAL A 89 -1.79 17.42 8.86
CA VAL A 89 -0.41 17.14 9.32
C VAL A 89 0.58 17.86 8.42
N PRO A 90 1.43 18.78 8.93
CA PRO A 90 2.43 19.47 8.11
C PRO A 90 3.39 18.48 7.46
N LEU A 91 3.85 18.79 6.25
CA LEU A 91 4.85 18.00 5.53
C LEU A 91 6.12 18.82 5.33
N ARG A 92 7.25 18.15 5.45
CA ARG A 92 8.57 18.72 5.16
C ARG A 92 9.30 17.82 4.17
N THR A 93 9.72 18.37 3.04
CA THR A 93 10.60 17.66 2.11
C THR A 93 11.98 17.48 2.72
N ILE A 94 12.45 16.24 2.75
CA ILE A 94 13.80 15.87 3.14
C ILE A 94 14.52 15.25 1.95
N GLN A 95 15.79 15.62 1.79
CA GLN A 95 16.69 15.03 0.80
C GLN A 95 17.61 14.05 1.52
N ALA A 96 17.56 12.76 1.16
CA ALA A 96 18.56 11.78 1.58
C ALA A 96 19.26 11.19 0.36
N GLY A 97 20.48 11.66 0.10
CA GLY A 97 21.23 11.27 -1.09
C GLY A 97 20.46 11.64 -2.36
N ALA A 98 20.21 10.66 -3.23
CA ALA A 98 19.46 10.85 -4.48
C ALA A 98 17.93 10.84 -4.31
N ALA A 99 17.42 10.46 -3.14
CA ALA A 99 15.99 10.35 -2.87
C ALA A 99 15.43 11.62 -2.22
N GLN A 100 14.21 11.99 -2.61
CA GLN A 100 13.38 12.97 -1.93
C GLN A 100 12.16 12.30 -1.31
N TYR A 101 11.84 12.64 -0.06
CA TYR A 101 10.64 12.14 0.61
C TYR A 101 10.02 13.22 1.50
N ALA A 102 8.72 13.11 1.73
CA ALA A 102 8.01 13.94 2.70
C ALA A 102 8.09 13.31 4.10
N GLU A 103 8.57 14.08 5.09
CA GLU A 103 8.45 13.74 6.51
C GLU A 103 7.27 14.47 7.14
N PHE A 104 6.60 13.81 8.08
CA PHE A 104 5.58 14.44 8.91
C PHE A 104 6.21 15.44 9.88
N GLY A 105 5.65 16.64 9.91
CA GLY A 105 6.00 17.69 10.86
C GLY A 105 5.29 17.50 12.20
N ALA A 106 4.90 18.61 12.84
CA ALA A 106 4.26 18.59 14.14
C ALA A 106 2.89 17.89 14.09
N ALA A 107 2.67 16.94 15.01
CA ALA A 107 1.43 16.20 15.16
C ALA A 107 0.29 17.16 15.58
N PRO A 108 -0.75 17.35 14.75
CA PRO A 108 -1.74 18.39 14.93
C PRO A 108 -2.79 18.09 16.03
N LEU A 109 -2.87 16.85 16.52
CA LEU A 109 -3.70 16.47 17.67
C LEU A 109 -2.96 16.49 19.01
N LEU A 110 -1.72 16.97 19.09
CA LEU A 110 -1.08 17.20 20.39
C LEU A 110 -1.87 18.25 21.19
N GLY A 111 -2.20 17.92 22.45
CA GLY A 111 -3.02 18.75 23.34
C GLY A 111 -4.54 18.53 23.23
N TYR A 112 -4.98 17.66 22.33
CA TYR A 112 -6.35 17.14 22.30
C TYR A 112 -6.37 15.83 23.08
N ASP A 113 -6.82 15.87 24.34
CA ASP A 113 -6.64 14.74 25.28
C ASP A 113 -7.97 14.12 25.75
N THR A 114 -9.10 14.55 25.16
CA THR A 114 -10.42 13.98 25.46
C THR A 114 -11.23 13.77 24.18
N PRO A 115 -12.16 12.80 24.13
CA PRO A 115 -13.04 12.61 22.98
C PRO A 115 -13.76 13.90 22.54
N GLY A 116 -14.22 14.71 23.50
CA GLY A 116 -14.90 15.98 23.19
C GLY A 116 -14.01 17.03 22.54
N SER A 117 -12.70 17.05 22.85
CA SER A 117 -11.77 17.99 22.21
C SER A 117 -11.65 17.78 20.70
N LEU A 118 -11.92 16.57 20.20
CA LEU A 118 -11.88 16.26 18.76
C LEU A 118 -12.92 17.03 17.95
N ASP A 119 -13.98 17.58 18.58
CA ASP A 119 -14.98 18.41 17.90
C ASP A 119 -14.41 19.77 17.48
N ASP A 120 -13.40 20.26 18.20
CA ASP A 120 -12.76 21.55 17.94
C ASP A 120 -11.61 21.48 16.91
N TYR A 121 -11.29 20.27 16.44
CA TYR A 121 -10.19 20.07 15.49
C TYR A 121 -10.53 20.62 14.10
N PRO A 122 -9.81 21.65 13.59
CA PRO A 122 -10.25 22.40 12.42
C PRO A 122 -9.92 21.74 11.08
N TRP A 123 -9.08 20.70 11.09
CA TRP A 123 -8.55 20.08 9.87
C TRP A 123 -9.12 18.69 9.58
N TRP A 124 -10.27 18.33 10.16
CA TRP A 124 -10.98 17.14 9.70
C TRP A 124 -11.28 17.26 8.19
N PRO A 125 -10.92 16.26 7.36
CA PRO A 125 -11.10 16.35 5.93
C PRO A 125 -12.54 16.66 5.51
N GLN A 126 -12.70 17.63 4.62
CA GLN A 126 -13.98 17.98 4.02
C GLN A 126 -14.12 17.24 2.69
N LEU A 127 -15.00 16.25 2.64
CA LEU A 127 -15.08 15.33 1.49
C LEU A 127 -15.51 15.98 0.18
N ASP A 128 -16.06 17.19 0.20
CA ASP A 128 -16.38 17.96 -1.01
C ASP A 128 -15.12 18.58 -1.66
N ARG A 129 -14.00 18.64 -0.93
CA ARG A 129 -12.70 19.10 -1.43
C ARG A 129 -11.84 17.99 -2.04
N VAL A 130 -12.27 16.73 -1.94
CA VAL A 130 -11.59 15.59 -2.56
C VAL A 130 -11.86 15.61 -4.07
N ASP A 131 -10.81 15.59 -4.89
CA ASP A 131 -10.92 15.57 -6.36
C ASP A 131 -11.16 14.14 -6.89
N TYR A 132 -12.39 13.67 -6.73
CA TYR A 132 -12.79 12.39 -7.32
C TYR A 132 -12.75 12.40 -8.86
N ASN A 133 -12.92 13.56 -9.49
CA ASN A 133 -13.08 13.63 -10.94
C ASN A 133 -11.75 13.38 -11.66
N SER A 134 -10.65 13.97 -11.17
CA SER A 134 -9.31 13.70 -11.71
C SER A 134 -8.90 12.24 -11.51
N ALA A 135 -9.15 11.69 -10.32
CA ALA A 135 -8.88 10.29 -10.04
C ALA A 135 -9.65 9.35 -10.99
N VAL A 136 -10.95 9.57 -11.20
CA VAL A 136 -11.76 8.76 -12.12
C VAL A 136 -11.25 8.85 -13.57
N ARG A 137 -10.84 10.04 -14.04
CA ARG A 137 -10.24 10.19 -15.38
C ARG A 137 -8.97 9.36 -15.52
N TYR A 138 -8.12 9.35 -14.50
CA TYR A 138 -6.90 8.54 -14.48
C TYR A 138 -7.23 7.04 -14.50
N VAL A 139 -8.14 6.60 -13.62
CA VAL A 139 -8.59 5.20 -13.51
C VAL A 139 -9.14 4.71 -14.87
N LEU A 140 -9.98 5.49 -15.55
CA LEU A 140 -10.54 5.14 -16.86
C LEU A 140 -9.48 4.90 -17.93
N ARG A 141 -8.34 5.61 -17.86
CA ARG A 141 -7.21 5.39 -18.75
C ARG A 141 -6.41 4.16 -18.34
N ALA A 142 -6.04 4.04 -17.07
CA ALA A 142 -5.21 2.95 -16.56
C ALA A 142 -5.90 1.58 -16.66
N ALA A 143 -7.20 1.53 -16.38
CA ALA A 143 -8.01 0.31 -16.36
C ALA A 143 -8.16 -0.39 -17.72
N GLN A 144 -7.73 0.25 -18.81
CA GLN A 144 -7.72 -0.35 -20.16
C GLN A 144 -6.67 -1.46 -20.26
N ASP A 145 -5.53 -1.28 -19.60
CA ASP A 145 -4.39 -2.19 -19.71
C ASP A 145 -4.06 -2.89 -18.38
N PHE A 146 -4.32 -2.23 -17.25
CA PHE A 146 -3.83 -2.63 -15.93
C PHE A 146 -4.95 -2.78 -14.89
N ALA A 147 -4.66 -3.56 -13.84
CA ALA A 147 -5.49 -3.54 -12.65
C ALA A 147 -5.28 -2.20 -11.91
N VAL A 148 -6.32 -1.68 -11.26
CA VAL A 148 -6.25 -0.39 -10.57
C VAL A 148 -6.58 -0.53 -9.10
N ILE A 149 -5.73 0.05 -8.25
CA ILE A 149 -5.88 0.07 -6.80
C ILE A 149 -6.12 1.49 -6.28
N GLY A 150 -7.06 1.64 -5.36
CA GLY A 150 -7.35 2.90 -4.67
C GLY A 150 -8.72 2.88 -3.99
N PRO A 151 -9.02 3.82 -3.08
CA PRO A 151 -8.07 4.78 -2.54
C PRO A 151 -7.12 4.10 -1.54
N TRP A 152 -6.17 4.87 -1.01
CA TRP A 152 -5.45 4.50 0.21
C TRP A 152 -6.31 4.86 1.42
N VAL A 153 -6.48 3.91 2.33
CA VAL A 153 -7.18 4.07 3.61
C VAL A 153 -6.35 3.43 4.72
N SER A 154 -6.48 3.95 5.94
CA SER A 154 -5.66 3.53 7.08
C SER A 154 -6.33 3.97 8.38
N PHE A 155 -6.14 3.22 9.45
CA PHE A 155 -6.57 3.62 10.79
C PHE A 155 -5.41 4.12 11.62
N PHE A 156 -4.45 3.23 11.85
CA PHE A 156 -3.35 3.38 12.78
C PHE A 156 -2.26 4.29 12.25
N GLU A 157 -1.93 4.24 10.97
CA GLU A 157 -0.94 5.17 10.41
C GLU A 157 -1.46 6.61 10.45
N ILE A 158 -2.73 6.84 10.08
CA ILE A 158 -3.34 8.17 10.17
C ILE A 158 -3.40 8.64 11.62
N TYR A 159 -3.76 7.76 12.55
CA TYR A 159 -3.74 8.08 13.97
C TYR A 159 -2.34 8.47 14.45
N CYS A 160 -1.30 7.70 14.09
CA CYS A 160 0.09 8.01 14.39
C CYS A 160 0.55 9.34 13.77
N GLN A 161 0.11 9.66 12.54
CA GLN A 161 0.42 10.94 11.89
C GLN A 161 -0.23 12.12 12.63
N LEU A 162 -1.49 11.96 13.05
CA LEU A 162 -2.26 12.99 13.75
C LEU A 162 -1.76 13.24 15.17
N ARG A 163 -1.42 12.18 15.91
CA ARG A 163 -1.10 12.24 17.35
C ARG A 163 0.40 12.22 17.64
N GLY A 164 1.21 11.80 16.67
CA GLY A 164 2.64 11.50 16.82
C GLY A 164 2.83 10.08 17.33
N LEU A 165 3.80 9.35 16.77
CA LEU A 165 3.99 7.91 17.03
C LEU A 165 4.12 7.58 18.52
N GLU A 166 4.97 8.31 19.25
CA GLU A 166 5.20 8.06 20.69
C GLU A 166 3.91 8.23 21.51
N GLN A 167 3.21 9.36 21.34
CA GLN A 167 1.96 9.62 22.05
C GLN A 167 0.86 8.65 21.62
N ALA A 168 0.76 8.32 20.33
CA ALA A 168 -0.18 7.33 19.83
C ALA A 168 0.03 5.96 20.48
N MET A 169 1.28 5.54 20.73
CA MET A 169 1.58 4.28 21.42
C MET A 169 1.18 4.34 22.89
N MET A 170 1.43 5.47 23.57
CA MET A 170 1.03 5.65 24.97
C MET A 170 -0.49 5.67 25.11
N ASP A 171 -1.20 6.36 24.21
CA ASP A 171 -2.65 6.50 24.23
C ASP A 171 -3.38 5.14 24.13
N LEU A 172 -2.81 4.15 23.42
CA LEU A 172 -3.35 2.78 23.37
C LEU A 172 -3.49 2.13 24.76
N VAL A 173 -2.67 2.55 25.73
CA VAL A 173 -2.68 2.05 27.11
C VAL A 173 -3.41 3.02 28.02
N GLU A 174 -3.06 4.30 27.94
CA GLU A 174 -3.43 5.31 28.93
C GLU A 174 -4.79 5.95 28.63
N SER A 175 -5.16 6.02 27.35
CA SER A 175 -6.35 6.77 26.89
C SER A 175 -7.15 6.01 25.81
N PRO A 176 -7.58 4.74 26.07
CA PRO A 176 -8.25 3.94 25.05
C PRO A 176 -9.57 4.55 24.55
N GLU A 177 -10.30 5.30 25.39
CA GLU A 177 -11.52 6.00 24.97
C GLU A 177 -11.22 7.11 23.93
N TYR A 178 -10.08 7.81 24.07
CA TYR A 178 -9.63 8.81 23.12
C TYR A 178 -9.20 8.17 21.80
N VAL A 179 -8.49 7.03 21.86
CA VAL A 179 -8.12 6.23 20.69
C VAL A 179 -9.38 5.83 19.92
N GLU A 180 -10.35 5.20 20.58
CA GLU A 180 -11.60 4.76 19.94
C GLU A 180 -12.33 5.92 19.28
N ALA A 181 -12.48 7.05 19.98
CA ALA A 181 -13.15 8.23 19.43
C ALA A 181 -12.42 8.82 18.20
N THR A 182 -11.09 8.81 18.21
CA THR A 182 -10.29 9.29 17.07
C THR A 182 -10.40 8.33 15.88
N LEU A 183 -10.28 7.02 16.12
CA LEU A 183 -10.42 5.99 15.10
C LEU A 183 -11.84 5.96 14.50
N ASP A 184 -12.88 6.19 15.30
CA ASP A 184 -14.26 6.33 14.80
C ASP A 184 -14.41 7.50 13.84
N ARG A 185 -13.77 8.63 14.13
CA ARG A 185 -13.79 9.79 13.23
C ARG A 185 -13.05 9.49 11.93
N ILE A 186 -11.87 8.88 11.99
CA ILE A 186 -11.09 8.47 10.82
C ILE A 186 -11.91 7.49 9.97
N GLU A 187 -12.49 6.46 10.61
CA GLU A 187 -13.33 5.45 9.95
C GLU A 187 -14.51 6.09 9.22
N ALA A 188 -15.25 6.97 9.89
CA ALA A 188 -16.43 7.63 9.31
C ALA A 188 -16.07 8.44 8.06
N ILE A 189 -14.99 9.22 8.12
CA ILE A 189 -14.52 10.06 7.01
C ILE A 189 -14.07 9.20 5.83
N GLN A 190 -13.20 8.21 6.06
CA GLN A 190 -12.68 7.38 4.98
C GLN A 190 -13.75 6.43 4.40
N THR A 191 -14.70 5.96 5.23
CA THR A 191 -15.85 5.17 4.77
C THR A 191 -16.71 5.95 3.78
N GLU A 192 -17.03 7.21 4.10
CA GLU A 192 -17.83 8.04 3.20
C GLU A 192 -17.02 8.46 1.95
N MET A 193 -15.72 8.73 2.08
CA MET A 193 -14.81 8.93 0.95
C MET A 193 -14.81 7.73 -0.01
N MET A 194 -14.68 6.51 0.52
CA MET A 194 -14.72 5.27 -0.24
C MET A 194 -16.05 5.11 -0.98
N LYS A 195 -17.19 5.27 -0.29
CA LYS A 195 -18.52 5.19 -0.92
C LYS A 195 -18.68 6.17 -2.09
N ARG A 196 -18.25 7.43 -1.90
CA ARG A 196 -18.25 8.46 -2.93
C ARG A 196 -17.37 8.07 -4.12
N TYR A 197 -16.18 7.52 -3.85
CA TYR A 197 -15.26 7.14 -4.92
C TYR A 197 -15.73 5.89 -5.68
N PHE A 198 -16.15 4.83 -5.00
CA PHE A 198 -16.63 3.59 -5.61
C PHE A 198 -17.83 3.83 -6.53
N THR A 199 -18.73 4.74 -6.13
CA THR A 199 -19.87 5.13 -6.97
C THR A 199 -19.42 5.75 -8.30
N ARG A 200 -18.36 6.56 -8.29
CA ARG A 200 -17.86 7.28 -9.47
C ARG A 200 -16.89 6.47 -10.33
N ALA A 201 -16.12 5.57 -9.72
CA ALA A 201 -15.12 4.72 -10.38
C ALA A 201 -15.61 3.30 -10.68
N ARG A 202 -16.92 3.07 -10.58
CA ARG A 202 -17.54 1.74 -10.71
C ARG A 202 -17.14 1.07 -12.03
N GLY A 203 -16.64 -0.16 -11.92
CA GLY A 203 -16.22 -0.98 -13.07
C GLY A 203 -14.84 -0.66 -13.62
N CYS A 204 -14.12 0.30 -13.03
CA CYS A 204 -12.76 0.63 -13.43
C CYS A 204 -11.74 0.50 -12.29
N LEU A 205 -12.22 0.45 -11.05
CA LEU A 205 -11.44 0.11 -9.86
C LEU A 205 -11.50 -1.40 -9.62
N ASP A 206 -10.38 -2.01 -9.23
CA ASP A 206 -10.27 -3.46 -9.01
C ASP A 206 -9.95 -3.77 -7.53
N LEU A 207 -9.13 -2.94 -6.86
CA LEU A 207 -8.70 -3.11 -5.48
C LEU A 207 -8.78 -1.83 -4.67
N VAL A 208 -8.81 -1.97 -3.35
CA VAL A 208 -8.66 -0.89 -2.37
C VAL A 208 -7.43 -1.16 -1.52
N PHE A 209 -6.63 -0.13 -1.27
CA PHE A 209 -5.43 -0.26 -0.48
C PHE A 209 -5.70 0.13 0.97
N VAL A 210 -5.59 -0.83 1.87
CA VAL A 210 -5.66 -0.64 3.31
C VAL A 210 -4.23 -0.75 3.85
N SER A 211 -3.72 0.29 4.50
CA SER A 211 -2.37 0.30 5.07
C SER A 211 -2.45 0.49 6.56
N ASP A 212 -1.85 -0.41 7.32
CA ASP A 212 -1.56 -0.17 8.72
C ASP A 212 -0.29 -0.91 9.11
N ASP A 213 0.84 -0.19 9.10
CA ASP A 213 2.13 -0.66 9.62
C ASP A 213 2.07 -0.90 11.12
N ILE A 214 1.69 -2.12 11.48
CA ILE A 214 1.52 -2.58 12.86
C ILE A 214 2.69 -3.43 13.34
N ALA A 215 3.73 -3.59 12.53
CA ALA A 215 4.92 -4.36 12.85
C ALA A 215 6.20 -3.65 12.39
N GLY A 216 7.29 -3.92 13.10
CA GLY A 216 8.64 -3.53 12.71
C GLY A 216 9.49 -4.75 12.36
N GLN A 217 10.78 -4.53 12.13
CA GLN A 217 11.74 -5.55 11.69
C GLN A 217 11.87 -6.79 12.60
N ARG A 218 11.40 -6.72 13.85
CA ARG A 218 11.62 -7.75 14.87
C ARG A 218 10.34 -8.29 15.50
N SER A 219 9.31 -7.45 15.61
CA SER A 219 8.06 -7.79 16.29
C SER A 219 6.97 -6.80 15.92
N LEU A 220 5.76 -7.07 16.39
CA LEU A 220 4.65 -6.13 16.33
C LEU A 220 4.95 -4.85 17.12
N LEU A 221 4.40 -3.72 16.64
CA LEU A 221 4.35 -2.43 17.33
C LEU A 221 3.15 -2.38 18.29
N ILE A 222 2.05 -3.04 17.93
CA ILE A 222 0.84 -3.15 18.75
C ILE A 222 0.67 -4.60 19.22
N SER A 223 0.30 -4.81 20.48
CA SER A 223 0.00 -6.17 20.96
C SER A 223 -1.20 -6.76 20.21
N PRO A 224 -1.25 -8.09 19.99
CA PRO A 224 -2.41 -8.70 19.33
C PRO A 224 -3.74 -8.43 20.04
N ALA A 225 -3.73 -8.25 21.37
CA ALA A 225 -4.94 -7.92 22.12
C ALA A 225 -5.44 -6.50 21.79
N MET A 226 -4.54 -5.52 21.76
CA MET A 226 -4.87 -4.14 21.38
C MET A 226 -5.29 -4.02 19.92
N TRP A 227 -4.62 -4.74 19.01
CA TRP A 227 -5.04 -4.76 17.61
C TRP A 227 -6.47 -5.30 17.45
N ARG A 228 -6.80 -6.40 18.14
CA ARG A 228 -8.16 -6.96 18.15
C ARG A 228 -9.19 -6.02 18.76
N GLN A 229 -8.82 -5.27 19.78
CA GLN A 229 -9.69 -4.31 20.41
C GLN A 229 -9.99 -3.12 19.48
N HIS A 230 -8.94 -2.49 18.95
CA HIS A 230 -9.04 -1.18 18.30
C HIS A 230 -9.26 -1.27 16.79
N LEU A 231 -8.62 -2.23 16.10
CA LEU A 231 -8.52 -2.24 14.64
C LEU A 231 -9.34 -3.36 13.99
N GLU A 232 -9.36 -4.57 14.55
CA GLU A 232 -10.05 -5.73 13.95
C GLU A 232 -11.52 -5.46 13.58
N PRO A 233 -12.36 -4.86 14.46
CA PRO A 233 -13.77 -4.63 14.13
C PRO A 233 -13.93 -3.61 12.99
N ARG A 234 -13.01 -2.65 12.87
CA ARG A 234 -13.02 -1.60 11.84
C ARG A 234 -12.55 -2.14 10.50
N LEU A 235 -11.46 -2.91 10.51
CA LEU A 235 -10.96 -3.61 9.34
C LEU A 235 -12.02 -4.56 8.77
N LYS A 236 -12.70 -5.35 9.62
CA LYS A 236 -13.83 -6.19 9.22
C LYS A 236 -14.90 -5.39 8.46
N ARG A 237 -15.32 -4.23 9.00
CA ARG A 237 -16.34 -3.37 8.37
C ARG A 237 -15.89 -2.80 7.03
N TRP A 238 -14.62 -2.39 6.92
CA TRP A 238 -14.05 -1.96 5.64
C TRP A 238 -13.98 -3.09 4.63
N CYS A 239 -13.54 -4.29 5.03
CA CYS A 239 -13.54 -5.46 4.14
C CYS A 239 -14.94 -5.75 3.61
N ASP A 240 -15.94 -5.81 4.50
CA ASP A 240 -17.34 -6.05 4.12
C ASP A 240 -17.87 -4.96 3.16
N LEU A 241 -17.54 -3.68 3.39
CA LEU A 241 -17.91 -2.57 2.51
C LEU A 241 -17.25 -2.67 1.12
N ILE A 242 -15.95 -2.97 1.08
CA ILE A 242 -15.16 -3.07 -0.15
C ILE A 242 -15.69 -4.24 -1.00
N HIS A 243 -15.90 -5.40 -0.37
CA HIS A 243 -16.46 -6.58 -1.04
C HIS A 243 -17.89 -6.36 -1.53
N ALA A 244 -18.73 -5.61 -0.81
CA ALA A 244 -20.08 -5.26 -1.26
C ALA A 244 -20.10 -4.46 -2.57
N HIS A 245 -18.97 -3.85 -2.96
CA HIS A 245 -18.79 -3.14 -4.24
C HIS A 245 -18.09 -4.00 -5.31
N GLY A 246 -17.82 -5.28 -5.03
CA GLY A 246 -17.14 -6.21 -5.93
C GLY A 246 -15.64 -5.96 -6.07
N LEU A 247 -15.04 -5.24 -5.13
CA LEU A 247 -13.61 -4.89 -5.11
C LEU A 247 -12.84 -5.86 -4.20
N LYS A 248 -11.51 -5.90 -4.36
CA LYS A 248 -10.60 -6.70 -3.52
C LYS A 248 -9.91 -5.85 -2.46
N VAL A 249 -9.68 -6.43 -1.29
CA VAL A 249 -8.95 -5.78 -0.19
C VAL A 249 -7.47 -6.13 -0.29
N PHE A 250 -6.64 -5.12 -0.51
CA PHE A 250 -5.20 -5.23 -0.48
C PHE A 250 -4.69 -4.63 0.82
N TYR A 251 -4.13 -5.45 1.70
CA TYR A 251 -3.67 -5.02 3.01
C TYR A 251 -2.15 -4.93 3.04
N HIS A 252 -1.65 -3.77 3.47
CA HIS A 252 -0.23 -3.49 3.63
C HIS A 252 0.17 -3.39 5.10
N THR A 253 1.18 -4.15 5.50
CA THR A 253 1.94 -3.98 6.74
C THR A 253 3.35 -4.53 6.57
N ASP A 254 4.34 -3.66 6.68
CA ASP A 254 5.74 -4.08 6.74
C ASP A 254 6.04 -4.85 8.04
N GLY A 255 7.19 -5.53 8.06
CA GLY A 255 7.78 -6.10 9.27
C GLY A 255 7.32 -7.50 9.66
N ALA A 256 7.63 -7.87 10.90
CA ALA A 256 7.39 -9.18 11.49
C ALA A 256 5.93 -9.35 11.97
N ALA A 257 5.00 -9.34 11.02
CA ALA A 257 3.55 -9.32 11.27
C ALA A 257 2.91 -10.70 11.51
N ARG A 258 3.69 -11.79 11.48
CA ARG A 258 3.18 -13.18 11.54
C ARG A 258 2.06 -13.45 12.55
N PRO A 259 2.11 -12.97 13.81
CA PRO A 259 1.07 -13.25 14.79
C PRO A 259 -0.31 -12.66 14.45
N LEU A 260 -0.36 -11.65 13.57
CA LEU A 260 -1.60 -10.98 13.16
C LEU A 260 -2.07 -11.33 11.75
N ILE A 261 -1.29 -12.07 10.96
CA ILE A 261 -1.70 -12.48 9.60
C ILE A 261 -3.04 -13.23 9.65
N GLY A 262 -3.17 -14.27 10.49
CA GLY A 262 -4.41 -15.04 10.63
C GLY A 262 -5.63 -14.14 10.93
N PRO A 263 -5.61 -13.34 12.01
CA PRO A 263 -6.67 -12.38 12.34
C PRO A 263 -6.98 -11.36 11.24
N ILE A 264 -5.97 -10.83 10.54
CA ILE A 264 -6.15 -9.93 9.40
C ILE A 264 -6.92 -10.63 8.27
N LEU A 265 -6.56 -11.88 7.96
CA LEU A 265 -7.26 -12.68 6.96
C LEU A 265 -8.69 -13.06 7.39
N ASP A 266 -8.93 -13.25 8.69
CA ASP A 266 -10.27 -13.50 9.23
C ASP A 266 -11.22 -12.30 9.02
N CYS A 267 -10.67 -11.09 8.85
CA CYS A 267 -11.46 -9.89 8.54
C CYS A 267 -11.97 -9.85 7.09
N GLY A 268 -11.32 -10.58 6.16
CA GLY A 268 -11.67 -10.59 4.74
C GLY A 268 -10.61 -10.02 3.80
N VAL A 269 -9.35 -9.90 4.23
CA VAL A 269 -8.25 -9.46 3.35
C VAL A 269 -7.99 -10.47 2.22
N ASP A 270 -7.94 -9.99 0.97
CA ASP A 270 -7.70 -10.81 -0.22
C ASP A 270 -6.22 -10.90 -0.61
N VAL A 271 -5.49 -9.78 -0.45
CA VAL A 271 -4.07 -9.67 -0.81
C VAL A 271 -3.27 -9.21 0.40
N LEU A 272 -2.24 -9.99 0.76
CA LEU A 272 -1.29 -9.62 1.80
C LEU A 272 -0.04 -9.05 1.16
N ASN A 273 0.33 -7.85 1.59
CA ASN A 273 1.53 -7.17 1.18
C ASN A 273 2.23 -6.51 2.38
N PRO A 274 3.56 -6.40 2.34
CA PRO A 274 4.45 -7.24 1.56
C PRO A 274 4.72 -8.58 2.23
N ILE A 275 5.43 -9.45 1.51
CA ILE A 275 6.03 -10.65 2.10
C ILE A 275 7.49 -10.37 2.39
N GLN A 276 7.75 -9.70 3.50
CA GLN A 276 9.10 -9.32 3.90
C GLN A 276 9.82 -10.48 4.60
N HIS A 277 10.23 -11.50 3.84
CA HIS A 277 10.77 -12.76 4.35
C HIS A 277 12.08 -12.64 5.14
N ALA A 278 12.76 -11.49 5.10
CA ALA A 278 13.90 -11.19 5.96
C ALA A 278 13.50 -11.00 7.43
N CYS A 279 12.22 -10.74 7.72
CA CYS A 279 11.72 -10.58 9.09
C CYS A 279 11.44 -11.94 9.77
N PRO A 280 11.62 -12.03 11.10
CA PRO A 280 11.27 -13.23 11.86
C PRO A 280 9.83 -13.70 11.63
N GLY A 281 9.65 -14.99 11.32
CA GLY A 281 8.33 -15.61 11.14
C GLY A 281 7.66 -15.33 9.79
N MET A 282 8.36 -14.65 8.87
CA MET A 282 7.89 -14.33 7.52
C MET A 282 8.46 -15.27 6.45
N ASP A 283 8.93 -16.45 6.84
CA ASP A 283 9.49 -17.47 5.95
C ASP A 283 8.52 -17.89 4.84
N LEU A 284 8.98 -17.82 3.58
CA LEU A 284 8.14 -18.02 2.38
C LEU A 284 7.38 -19.35 2.39
N ALA A 285 8.09 -20.44 2.69
CA ALA A 285 7.52 -21.79 2.68
C ALA A 285 6.48 -21.99 3.80
N GLU A 286 6.72 -21.40 4.98
CA GLU A 286 5.79 -21.48 6.11
C GLU A 286 4.54 -20.64 5.84
N LEU A 287 4.69 -19.45 5.28
CA LEU A 287 3.57 -18.60 4.87
C LEU A 287 2.72 -19.29 3.79
N LYS A 288 3.34 -19.84 2.74
CA LYS A 288 2.62 -20.57 1.69
C LYS A 288 1.83 -21.74 2.27
N LYS A 289 2.46 -22.54 3.14
CA LYS A 289 1.83 -23.70 3.77
C LYS A 289 0.62 -23.31 4.62
N GLU A 290 0.76 -22.26 5.44
CA GLU A 290 -0.28 -21.88 6.40
C GLU A 290 -1.39 -21.05 5.75
N PHE A 291 -1.05 -20.05 4.93
CA PHE A 291 -2.00 -19.04 4.44
C PHE A 291 -2.22 -19.05 2.93
N GLY A 292 -1.44 -19.80 2.15
CA GLY A 292 -1.47 -19.73 0.68
C GLY A 292 -2.79 -20.12 0.03
N HIS A 293 -3.64 -20.87 0.72
CA HIS A 293 -5.00 -21.21 0.29
C HIS A 293 -6.03 -20.13 0.63
N ARG A 294 -5.69 -19.19 1.52
CA ARG A 294 -6.57 -18.12 2.03
C ARG A 294 -6.33 -16.77 1.36
N VAL A 295 -5.08 -16.47 1.02
CA VAL A 295 -4.68 -15.13 0.54
C VAL A 295 -3.84 -15.18 -0.73
N ILE A 296 -3.84 -14.09 -1.49
CA ILE A 296 -2.87 -13.83 -2.54
C ILE A 296 -1.67 -13.11 -1.92
N PHE A 297 -0.47 -13.64 -2.13
CA PHE A 297 0.75 -12.97 -1.72
C PHE A 297 1.18 -11.95 -2.75
N HIS A 298 1.60 -10.76 -2.32
CA HIS A 298 2.16 -9.72 -3.19
C HIS A 298 3.49 -9.20 -2.63
N GLY A 299 4.53 -9.13 -3.46
CA GLY A 299 5.89 -8.71 -3.04
C GLY A 299 6.88 -9.88 -3.09
N ALA A 300 7.63 -10.04 -2.00
CA ALA A 300 8.63 -11.07 -1.72
C ALA A 300 10.05 -10.84 -2.24
N VAL A 301 10.29 -10.03 -3.27
CA VAL A 301 11.67 -9.74 -3.71
C VAL A 301 12.29 -8.70 -2.79
N ASP A 302 13.41 -9.03 -2.15
CA ASP A 302 14.00 -8.21 -1.09
C ASP A 302 14.46 -6.85 -1.61
N ASN A 303 13.99 -5.80 -0.97
CA ASN A 303 14.23 -4.41 -1.33
C ASN A 303 15.29 -3.74 -0.44
N GLN A 304 15.87 -4.45 0.55
CA GLN A 304 16.86 -3.90 1.48
C GLN A 304 18.30 -4.27 1.10
N THR A 305 18.49 -5.43 0.45
CA THR A 305 19.79 -6.00 0.13
C THR A 305 19.86 -6.49 -1.32
N VAL A 306 19.03 -7.45 -1.73
CA VAL A 306 19.17 -8.16 -3.02
C VAL A 306 18.88 -7.24 -4.19
N LEU A 307 17.70 -6.62 -4.23
CA LEU A 307 17.34 -5.73 -5.33
C LEU A 307 18.24 -4.47 -5.41
N PRO A 308 18.51 -3.72 -4.32
CA PRO A 308 19.30 -2.48 -4.42
C PRO A 308 20.81 -2.69 -4.48
N ARG A 309 21.37 -3.81 -3.99
CA ARG A 309 22.83 -3.98 -3.80
C ARG A 309 23.39 -5.30 -4.32
N GLY A 310 22.53 -6.28 -4.60
CA GLY A 310 22.94 -7.55 -5.19
C GLY A 310 23.30 -7.42 -6.67
N THR A 311 23.86 -8.49 -7.20
CA THR A 311 24.05 -8.70 -8.64
C THR A 311 22.75 -9.13 -9.29
N ALA A 312 22.64 -8.92 -10.61
CA ALA A 312 21.50 -9.43 -11.37
C ALA A 312 21.26 -10.92 -11.13
N ASP A 313 22.31 -11.76 -11.06
CA ASP A 313 22.17 -13.20 -10.82
C ASP A 313 21.62 -13.55 -9.44
N GLU A 314 21.98 -12.79 -8.39
CA GLU A 314 21.39 -12.93 -7.06
C GLU A 314 19.90 -12.58 -7.08
N VAL A 315 19.51 -11.51 -7.79
CA VAL A 315 18.10 -11.16 -8.00
C VAL A 315 17.35 -12.29 -8.72
N ARG A 316 17.93 -12.88 -9.79
CA ARG A 316 17.31 -14.02 -10.49
C ARG A 316 17.15 -15.22 -9.57
N ALA A 317 18.13 -15.48 -8.71
CA ALA A 317 18.08 -16.59 -7.77
C ALA A 317 16.94 -16.42 -6.75
N GLU A 318 16.80 -15.23 -6.17
CA GLU A 318 15.73 -14.93 -5.21
C GLU A 318 14.34 -14.98 -5.86
N VAL A 319 14.18 -14.43 -7.06
CA VAL A 319 12.92 -14.52 -7.81
C VAL A 319 12.53 -15.98 -8.08
N ARG A 320 13.49 -16.83 -8.49
CA ARG A 320 13.21 -18.27 -8.68
C ARG A 320 12.76 -18.93 -7.39
N GLU A 321 13.34 -18.55 -6.25
CA GLU A 321 12.92 -19.08 -4.95
C GLU A 321 11.50 -18.65 -4.58
N CYS A 322 11.15 -17.39 -4.81
CA CYS A 322 9.78 -16.87 -4.63
C CYS A 322 8.77 -17.62 -5.51
N LEU A 323 9.10 -17.84 -6.79
CA LEU A 323 8.25 -18.59 -7.73
C LEU A 323 8.11 -20.07 -7.33
N ARG A 324 9.19 -20.69 -6.86
CA ARG A 324 9.19 -22.10 -6.41
C ARG A 324 8.39 -22.31 -5.12
N THR A 325 8.25 -21.27 -4.29
CA THR A 325 7.60 -21.33 -2.98
C THR A 325 6.22 -20.68 -3.01
N LEU A 326 6.14 -19.36 -2.92
CA LEU A 326 4.87 -18.62 -2.93
C LEU A 326 4.09 -18.85 -4.22
N GLY A 327 4.79 -18.81 -5.36
CA GLY A 327 4.23 -19.04 -6.69
C GLY A 327 4.05 -20.51 -7.07
N ALA A 328 4.29 -21.46 -6.16
CA ALA A 328 4.15 -22.88 -6.46
C ALA A 328 2.75 -23.18 -7.00
N GLY A 329 2.69 -23.88 -8.14
CA GLY A 329 1.43 -24.16 -8.84
C GLY A 329 0.91 -23.02 -9.73
N ARG A 330 1.65 -21.91 -9.86
CA ARG A 330 1.23 -20.66 -10.54
C ARG A 330 -0.08 -20.08 -10.01
N GLU A 331 -0.23 -20.11 -8.69
CA GLU A 331 -1.43 -19.60 -8.02
C GLU A 331 -1.08 -18.82 -6.75
N GLY A 332 -1.93 -17.85 -6.40
CA GLY A 332 -1.85 -17.17 -5.11
C GLY A 332 -0.63 -16.28 -4.90
N PHE A 333 0.05 -15.85 -5.97
CA PHE A 333 1.23 -15.00 -5.87
C PHE A 333 1.32 -14.00 -7.03
N ILE A 334 1.61 -12.74 -6.69
CA ILE A 334 2.00 -11.67 -7.60
C ILE A 334 3.42 -11.26 -7.20
N CYS A 335 4.40 -11.55 -8.06
CA CYS A 335 5.80 -11.24 -7.78
C CYS A 335 6.02 -9.73 -7.87
N CYS A 336 6.58 -9.13 -6.81
CA CYS A 336 6.88 -7.70 -6.79
C CYS A 336 8.07 -7.45 -5.84
N SER A 337 8.66 -6.26 -5.91
CA SER A 337 9.50 -5.77 -4.82
C SER A 337 8.72 -5.77 -3.49
N CYS A 338 9.38 -6.10 -2.39
CA CYS A 338 8.80 -6.07 -1.04
C CYS A 338 8.33 -4.67 -0.62
N HIS A 339 8.88 -3.60 -1.18
CA HIS A 339 8.34 -2.26 -0.99
C HIS A 339 8.67 -1.45 -2.25
N ASN A 340 8.44 -0.14 -2.21
CA ASN A 340 8.97 0.79 -3.20
C ASN A 340 10.48 0.60 -3.39
N THR A 341 10.86 0.20 -4.61
CA THR A 341 12.24 0.21 -5.08
C THR A 341 12.78 1.64 -4.99
N GLN A 342 13.88 1.80 -4.25
CA GLN A 342 14.45 3.09 -3.89
C GLN A 342 15.41 3.61 -4.95
N ALA A 343 15.62 4.93 -4.95
CA ALA A 343 16.63 5.59 -5.76
C ALA A 343 18.02 4.93 -5.58
N GLY A 344 18.74 4.77 -6.69
CA GLY A 344 20.05 4.11 -6.71
C GLY A 344 19.99 2.59 -6.95
N THR A 345 18.80 1.99 -6.97
CA THR A 345 18.64 0.60 -7.43
C THR A 345 19.04 0.47 -8.90
N PRO A 346 19.97 -0.44 -9.27
CA PRO A 346 20.38 -0.61 -10.66
C PRO A 346 19.21 -1.04 -11.56
N VAL A 347 19.11 -0.43 -12.74
CA VAL A 347 18.07 -0.79 -13.72
C VAL A 347 18.24 -2.25 -14.15
N GLU A 348 19.47 -2.74 -14.28
CA GLU A 348 19.71 -4.15 -14.60
C GLU A 348 19.11 -5.13 -13.59
N ASN A 349 19.03 -4.76 -12.30
CA ASN A 349 18.44 -5.61 -11.27
C ASN A 349 16.91 -5.66 -11.41
N ILE A 350 16.28 -4.53 -11.74
CA ILE A 350 14.84 -4.45 -12.01
C ILE A 350 14.49 -5.28 -13.26
N LEU A 351 15.27 -5.15 -14.33
CA LEU A 351 15.12 -5.97 -15.53
C LEU A 351 15.28 -7.45 -15.20
N ALA A 352 16.31 -7.79 -14.41
CA ALA A 352 16.58 -9.17 -14.02
C ALA A 352 15.42 -9.79 -13.24
N MET A 353 14.78 -9.02 -12.35
CA MET A 353 13.59 -9.45 -11.63
C MET A 353 12.46 -9.83 -12.60
N VAL A 354 12.09 -8.90 -13.49
CA VAL A 354 10.95 -9.05 -14.40
C VAL A 354 11.18 -10.16 -15.43
N GLU A 355 12.34 -10.18 -16.06
CA GLU A 355 12.71 -11.21 -17.04
C GLU A 355 12.68 -12.62 -16.45
N THR A 356 13.07 -12.76 -15.18
CA THR A 356 13.07 -14.07 -14.51
C THR A 356 11.65 -14.57 -14.26
N VAL A 357 10.71 -13.69 -13.88
CA VAL A 357 9.29 -14.05 -13.80
C VAL A 357 8.74 -14.45 -15.17
N HIS A 358 9.11 -13.75 -16.23
CA HIS A 358 8.68 -14.12 -17.58
C HIS A 358 9.24 -15.48 -18.04
N ALA A 359 10.48 -15.80 -17.69
CA ALA A 359 11.13 -17.04 -18.10
C ALA A 359 10.72 -18.27 -17.29
N CYS A 360 10.40 -18.10 -15.99
CA CYS A 360 10.20 -19.20 -15.06
C CYS A 360 8.78 -19.29 -14.46
N GLY A 361 7.97 -18.24 -14.61
CA GLY A 361 6.68 -18.08 -13.94
C GLY A 361 5.50 -18.83 -14.52
#